data_AF-A0A9D9Z150-F1
#
_entry.id   AF-A0A9D9Z150-F1
#
_cell.length_a   1.000
_cell.length_b   1.000
_cell.length_c   1.000
_cell.angle_alpha   90.00
_cell.angle_beta   90.00
_cell.angle_gamma   90.00
#
_symmetry.space_group_name_H-M   'P 1'
#
loop_
_entity.id
_entity.type
_entity.pdbx_description
1 polymer ?
#
loop_
_entity_poly.entity_id
_entity_poly.type
_entity_poly.pdbx_seq_one_letter_code
_entity_poly.pdbx_strand_id
1 'polypeptide(L)'
;MIYVIVLLILAAAGIGIYFLFIKKVPMELQIQRMYEYENYIGIIDYYRKHQEKIKNSLKAAYFYGASLYKIDDVSNAILCLAPIEKKPEFENFPFKNQYYEILADCFFNSGSFVNAFYYYYLLLQNEPNNFHALFRIGHIYAANGQFNKSKVFLNDAKQLKPKNKDIFLILGQIELLENRYSEAISYLNVVKEMDTKNINVLFYLGYAKLALKNLSEAVDYLKQVITKSKDPKLLTISYYLLGNIFQKQNNTKMAIEYYQKFLENRKFAKKEFIEDVLYNLMLAYFYLREYQKAFQILDILFSMDRNYKDVSDIAFERDRIVSKTEFIKQLEDWSCINQLILPDYVIEDELLFAKNIDLKPIEKKLGIVVKTDEKMTYDEFINSKYQDWVIINEQLLKIIAFFDISSYNIDSDPDIYSGKGCMFKAKRKNGSTVTSFLIKFSRNKSISKEFIYKLKQIKDEAGLERLIFIHAYNIPSEILMLTSENSDIDFISRNGYQQIFSSYILSTKSNE
;
A
#
# COMPACT_ATOMS: atom_id res chain seq x y z
N MET A 1 4.09 -33.48 -90.96
CA MET A 1 3.91 -32.04 -90.69
C MET A 1 2.46 -31.70 -90.32
N ILE A 2 1.46 -32.10 -91.12
CA ILE A 2 0.03 -31.83 -90.87
C ILE A 2 -0.46 -32.40 -89.52
N TYR A 3 -0.07 -33.63 -89.15
CA TYR A 3 -0.43 -34.25 -87.86
C TYR A 3 0.05 -33.48 -86.63
N VAL A 4 1.24 -32.87 -86.70
CA VAL A 4 1.82 -32.08 -85.59
C VAL A 4 1.05 -30.77 -85.41
N ILE A 5 0.63 -30.16 -86.52
CA ILE A 5 -0.19 -28.94 -86.51
C ILE A 5 -1.58 -29.22 -85.92
N VAL A 6 -2.21 -30.35 -86.27
CA VAL A 6 -3.50 -30.77 -85.71
C VAL A 6 -3.41 -31.04 -84.20
N LEU A 7 -2.33 -31.69 -83.73
CA LEU A 7 -2.09 -31.92 -82.31
C LEU A 7 -1.88 -30.62 -81.52
N LEU A 8 -1.16 -29.65 -82.08
CA LEU A 8 -0.97 -28.33 -81.47
C LEU A 8 -2.27 -27.52 -81.40
N ILE A 9 -3.14 -27.61 -82.42
CA ILE A 9 -4.46 -26.98 -82.42
C ILE A 9 -5.38 -27.64 -81.39
N LEU A 10 -5.38 -28.96 -81.27
CA LEU A 10 -6.16 -29.68 -80.25
C LEU A 10 -5.65 -29.40 -78.83
N ALA A 11 -4.33 -29.28 -78.63
CA ALA A 11 -3.74 -28.88 -77.35
C ALA A 11 -4.10 -27.42 -77.00
N ALA A 12 -4.04 -26.49 -77.97
CA ALA A 12 -4.45 -25.11 -77.78
C ALA A 12 -5.96 -24.98 -77.50
N ALA A 13 -6.79 -25.78 -78.17
CA ALA A 13 -8.23 -25.86 -77.91
C ALA A 13 -8.52 -26.46 -76.52
N GLY A 14 -7.77 -27.50 -76.12
CA GLY A 14 -7.85 -28.08 -74.78
C GLY A 14 -7.46 -27.09 -73.68
N ILE A 15 -6.41 -26.29 -73.89
CA ILE A 15 -5.99 -25.20 -72.99
C ILE A 15 -7.04 -24.07 -72.98
N GLY A 16 -7.62 -23.73 -74.13
CA GLY A 16 -8.70 -22.75 -74.24
C GLY A 16 -9.98 -23.18 -73.51
N ILE A 17 -10.35 -24.46 -73.61
CA ILE A 17 -11.47 -25.08 -72.87
C ILE A 17 -11.15 -25.12 -71.37
N TYR A 18 -9.93 -25.46 -70.99
CA TYR A 18 -9.46 -25.44 -69.60
C TYR A 18 -9.54 -24.03 -68.98
N PHE A 19 -9.12 -22.99 -69.72
CA PHE A 19 -9.25 -21.58 -69.30
C PHE A 19 -10.71 -21.09 -69.29
N LEU A 20 -11.56 -21.55 -70.21
CA LEU A 20 -13.01 -21.31 -70.18
C LEU A 20 -13.69 -21.97 -68.96
N PHE A 21 -13.17 -23.10 -68.48
CA PHE A 21 -13.63 -23.74 -67.25
C PHE A 21 -13.17 -23.02 -65.98
N ILE A 22 -11.95 -22.48 -65.95
CA ILE A 22 -11.47 -21.65 -64.82
C ILE A 22 -12.29 -20.35 -64.69
N LYS A 23 -12.74 -19.76 -65.82
CA LYS A 23 -13.68 -18.62 -65.82
C LYS A 23 -15.12 -18.98 -65.40
N LYS A 24 -15.45 -20.26 -65.20
CA LYS A 24 -16.79 -20.75 -64.84
C LYS A 24 -16.90 -21.39 -63.45
N VAL A 25 -15.82 -21.42 -62.66
CA VAL A 25 -15.93 -21.92 -61.27
C VAL A 25 -16.69 -20.87 -60.45
N PRO A 26 -17.84 -21.22 -59.83
CA PRO A 26 -18.58 -20.27 -59.00
C PRO A 26 -17.69 -19.69 -57.91
N MET A 27 -17.78 -18.39 -57.66
CA MET A 27 -16.99 -17.67 -56.65
C MET A 27 -16.98 -18.40 -55.30
N GLU A 28 -18.15 -18.88 -54.86
CA GLU A 28 -18.30 -19.61 -53.59
C GLU A 28 -17.47 -20.90 -53.55
N LEU A 29 -17.36 -21.62 -54.67
CA LEU A 29 -16.56 -22.83 -54.77
C LEU A 29 -15.06 -22.53 -54.79
N GLN A 30 -14.66 -21.40 -55.38
CA GLN A 30 -13.26 -20.94 -55.32
C GLN A 30 -12.86 -20.60 -53.88
N ILE A 31 -13.68 -19.81 -53.17
CA ILE A 31 -13.43 -19.40 -51.78
C ILE A 31 -13.44 -20.62 -50.86
N GLN A 32 -14.39 -21.54 -51.04
CA GLN A 32 -14.45 -22.78 -50.27
C GLN A 32 -13.16 -23.60 -50.45
N ARG A 33 -12.69 -23.81 -51.69
CA ARG A 33 -11.44 -24.54 -51.94
C ARG A 33 -10.25 -23.85 -51.29
N MET A 34 -10.16 -22.51 -51.38
CA MET A 34 -9.10 -21.76 -50.69
C MET A 34 -9.15 -22.00 -49.19
N TYR A 35 -10.34 -22.12 -48.60
CA TYR A 35 -10.51 -22.36 -47.16
C TYR A 35 -10.07 -23.77 -46.78
N GLU A 36 -10.44 -24.77 -47.59
CA GLU A 36 -10.02 -26.16 -47.44
C GLU A 36 -8.49 -26.34 -47.55
N TYR A 37 -7.83 -25.53 -48.38
CA TYR A 37 -6.36 -25.47 -48.47
C TYR A 37 -5.71 -24.53 -47.44
N GLU A 38 -6.46 -24.06 -46.44
CA GLU A 38 -5.99 -23.16 -45.37
C GLU A 38 -5.39 -21.84 -45.88
N ASN A 39 -5.73 -21.42 -47.11
CA ASN A 39 -5.29 -20.16 -47.69
C ASN A 39 -6.17 -18.98 -47.23
N TYR A 40 -6.18 -18.75 -45.91
CA TYR A 40 -7.02 -17.73 -45.27
C TYR A 40 -6.66 -16.30 -45.73
N ILE A 41 -5.35 -16.02 -45.90
CA ILE A 41 -4.86 -14.73 -46.38
C ILE A 41 -5.33 -14.48 -47.82
N GLY A 42 -5.26 -15.50 -48.68
CA GLY A 42 -5.76 -15.42 -50.05
C GLY A 42 -7.25 -15.11 -50.12
N ILE A 43 -8.06 -15.65 -49.21
CA ILE A 43 -9.49 -15.34 -49.11
C ILE A 43 -9.70 -13.87 -48.72
N ILE A 44 -8.92 -13.36 -47.76
CA ILE A 44 -9.02 -11.97 -47.30
C ILE A 44 -8.64 -11.00 -48.42
N ASP A 45 -7.56 -11.29 -49.16
CA ASP A 45 -7.15 -10.47 -50.30
C ASP A 45 -8.14 -10.56 -51.47
N TYR A 46 -8.75 -11.74 -51.69
CA TYR A 46 -9.82 -11.90 -52.65
C TYR A 46 -11.06 -11.07 -52.25
N TYR A 47 -11.38 -11.02 -50.95
CA TYR A 47 -12.47 -10.23 -50.42
C TYR A 47 -12.31 -8.73 -50.65
N ARG A 48 -11.10 -8.19 -50.44
CA ARG A 48 -10.77 -6.78 -50.70
C ARG A 48 -11.10 -6.35 -52.13
N LYS A 49 -10.97 -7.27 -53.09
CA LYS A 49 -11.24 -7.01 -54.52
C LYS A 49 -12.72 -7.20 -54.91
N HIS A 50 -13.51 -7.92 -54.13
CA HIS A 50 -14.87 -8.37 -54.50
C HIS A 50 -15.90 -8.18 -53.37
N GLN A 51 -15.74 -7.14 -52.55
CA GLN A 51 -16.44 -6.96 -51.29
C GLN A 51 -17.97 -7.07 -51.41
N GLU A 52 -18.59 -6.37 -52.36
CA GLU A 52 -20.06 -6.38 -52.52
C GLU A 52 -20.60 -7.76 -52.88
N LYS A 53 -19.94 -8.47 -53.80
CA LYS A 53 -20.36 -9.82 -54.24
C LYS A 53 -20.31 -10.81 -53.08
N ILE A 54 -19.28 -10.71 -52.24
CA ILE A 54 -19.11 -11.62 -51.10
C ILE A 54 -20.08 -11.28 -49.97
N LYS A 55 -20.33 -9.99 -49.68
CA LYS A 55 -21.34 -9.58 -48.71
C LYS A 55 -22.74 -10.08 -49.07
N ASN A 56 -23.06 -10.15 -50.37
CA ASN A 56 -24.37 -10.62 -50.83
C ASN A 56 -24.50 -12.15 -50.78
N SER A 57 -23.44 -12.91 -51.01
CA SER A 57 -23.46 -14.37 -50.86
C SER A 57 -23.33 -14.81 -49.39
N LEU A 58 -24.30 -15.58 -48.91
CA LEU A 58 -24.28 -16.17 -47.56
C LEU A 58 -23.03 -17.05 -47.36
N LYS A 59 -22.78 -17.96 -48.30
CA LYS A 59 -21.69 -18.93 -48.23
C LYS A 59 -20.30 -18.27 -48.33
N ALA A 60 -20.14 -17.28 -49.22
CA ALA A 60 -18.88 -16.56 -49.35
C ALA A 60 -18.58 -15.69 -48.12
N ALA A 61 -19.60 -15.00 -47.57
CA ALA A 61 -19.46 -14.24 -46.33
C ALA A 61 -19.07 -15.13 -45.15
N TYR A 62 -19.65 -16.33 -45.05
CA TYR A 62 -19.28 -17.31 -44.04
C TYR A 62 -17.80 -17.69 -44.12
N PHE A 63 -17.31 -18.13 -45.28
CA PHE A 63 -15.90 -18.55 -45.41
C PHE A 63 -14.92 -17.39 -45.19
N TYR A 64 -15.28 -16.17 -45.58
CA TYR A 64 -14.48 -14.99 -45.27
C TYR A 64 -14.43 -14.74 -43.75
N GLY A 65 -15.57 -14.71 -43.08
CA GLY A 65 -15.65 -14.55 -41.62
C GLY A 65 -14.93 -15.67 -40.85
N ALA A 66 -15.08 -16.91 -41.31
CA ALA A 66 -14.36 -18.06 -40.76
C ALA A 66 -12.83 -17.95 -40.97
N SER A 67 -12.39 -17.37 -42.10
CA SER A 67 -10.95 -17.12 -42.35
C SER A 67 -10.39 -16.05 -41.42
N LEU A 68 -11.16 -14.99 -41.16
CA LEU A 68 -10.81 -13.96 -40.17
C LEU A 68 -10.65 -14.56 -38.78
N TYR A 69 -11.56 -15.45 -38.37
CA TYR A 69 -11.42 -16.19 -37.11
C TYR A 69 -10.14 -17.03 -37.06
N LYS A 70 -9.79 -17.72 -38.15
CA LYS A 70 -8.58 -18.56 -38.22
C LYS A 70 -7.28 -17.78 -38.11
N ILE A 71 -7.27 -16.50 -38.47
CA ILE A 71 -6.12 -15.59 -38.29
C ILE A 71 -6.21 -14.76 -37.00
N ASP A 72 -7.11 -15.12 -36.07
CA ASP A 72 -7.33 -14.46 -34.79
C ASP A 72 -7.86 -13.01 -34.89
N ASP A 73 -8.44 -12.62 -36.03
CA ASP A 73 -9.14 -11.34 -36.20
C ASP A 73 -10.61 -11.46 -35.76
N VAL A 74 -10.78 -11.65 -34.45
CA VAL A 74 -12.08 -11.92 -33.80
C VAL A 74 -13.09 -10.81 -34.07
N SER A 75 -12.67 -9.55 -34.00
CA SER A 75 -13.57 -8.40 -34.17
C SER A 75 -14.18 -8.34 -35.57
N ASN A 76 -13.35 -8.49 -36.61
CA ASN A 76 -13.85 -8.49 -37.99
C ASN A 76 -14.62 -9.77 -38.32
N ALA A 77 -14.25 -10.91 -37.72
CA ALA A 77 -15.00 -12.15 -37.85
C ALA A 77 -16.44 -11.97 -37.36
N ILE A 78 -16.66 -11.38 -36.17
CA ILE A 78 -18.01 -11.12 -35.63
C ILE A 78 -18.79 -10.18 -36.56
N LEU A 79 -18.17 -9.06 -36.98
CA LEU A 79 -18.81 -8.08 -37.87
C LEU A 79 -19.25 -8.71 -39.20
N CYS A 80 -18.49 -9.67 -39.71
CA CYS A 80 -18.81 -10.37 -40.94
C CYS A 80 -19.88 -11.47 -40.74
N LEU A 81 -19.78 -12.25 -39.67
CA LEU A 81 -20.60 -13.43 -39.44
C LEU A 81 -21.97 -13.11 -38.84
N ALA A 82 -22.07 -12.17 -37.91
CA ALA A 82 -23.33 -11.88 -37.21
C ALA A 82 -24.49 -11.49 -38.15
N PRO A 83 -24.30 -10.71 -39.24
CA PRO A 83 -25.40 -10.39 -40.15
C PRO A 83 -25.91 -11.57 -40.98
N ILE A 84 -25.15 -12.67 -41.07
CA ILE A 84 -25.46 -13.81 -41.94
C ILE A 84 -26.75 -14.52 -41.51
N GLU A 85 -26.99 -14.62 -40.20
CA GLU A 85 -28.17 -15.32 -39.67
C GLU A 85 -29.50 -14.65 -40.04
N LYS A 86 -29.48 -13.36 -40.42
CA LYS A 86 -30.68 -12.61 -40.84
C LYS A 86 -31.10 -12.91 -42.27
N LYS A 87 -30.28 -13.64 -43.03
CA LYS A 87 -30.57 -13.97 -44.43
C LYS A 87 -31.54 -15.15 -44.51
N PRO A 88 -32.55 -15.13 -45.40
CA PRO A 88 -33.53 -16.21 -45.51
C PRO A 88 -32.92 -17.60 -45.77
N GLU A 89 -31.80 -17.66 -46.49
CA GLU A 89 -31.13 -18.92 -46.83
C GLU A 89 -30.40 -19.55 -45.63
N PHE A 90 -30.26 -18.83 -44.51
CA PHE A 90 -29.53 -19.29 -43.34
C PHE A 90 -30.17 -20.53 -42.69
N GLU A 91 -31.50 -20.64 -42.78
CA GLU A 91 -32.22 -21.71 -42.08
C GLU A 91 -31.77 -23.10 -42.55
N ASN A 92 -31.53 -23.26 -43.85
CA ASN A 92 -31.05 -24.48 -44.50
C ASN A 92 -29.55 -24.45 -44.80
N PHE A 93 -28.78 -23.61 -44.10
CA PHE A 93 -27.36 -23.44 -44.40
C PHE A 93 -26.55 -24.69 -44.02
N PRO A 94 -25.79 -25.32 -44.95
CA PRO A 94 -25.07 -26.55 -44.65
C PRO A 94 -23.99 -26.42 -43.56
N PHE A 95 -23.50 -25.20 -43.30
CA PHE A 95 -22.49 -24.93 -42.28
C PHE A 95 -23.06 -24.23 -41.05
N LYS A 96 -24.38 -24.37 -40.77
CA LYS A 96 -25.07 -23.69 -39.66
C LYS A 96 -24.46 -24.03 -38.30
N ASN A 97 -24.10 -25.29 -38.05
CA ASN A 97 -23.47 -25.71 -36.79
C ASN A 97 -22.05 -25.16 -36.64
N GLN A 98 -21.23 -25.23 -37.69
CA GLN A 98 -19.88 -24.65 -37.69
C GLN A 98 -19.93 -23.12 -37.56
N TYR A 99 -20.94 -22.48 -38.15
CA TYR A 99 -21.22 -21.07 -37.95
C TYR A 99 -21.50 -20.75 -36.48
N TYR A 100 -22.40 -21.50 -35.82
CA TYR A 100 -22.66 -21.31 -34.39
C TYR A 100 -21.41 -21.52 -33.55
N GLU A 101 -20.61 -22.53 -33.86
CA GLU A 101 -19.35 -22.81 -33.16
C GLU A 101 -18.36 -21.64 -33.27
N ILE A 102 -18.07 -21.19 -34.49
CA ILE A 102 -17.12 -20.09 -34.74
C ILE A 102 -17.60 -18.79 -34.11
N LEU A 103 -18.88 -18.46 -34.28
CA LEU A 103 -19.41 -17.21 -33.73
C LEU A 103 -19.45 -17.25 -32.20
N ALA A 104 -19.80 -18.39 -31.60
CA ALA A 104 -19.72 -18.60 -30.16
C ALA A 104 -18.29 -18.45 -29.64
N ASP A 105 -17.29 -19.04 -30.31
CA ASP A 105 -15.87 -18.88 -29.98
C ASP A 105 -15.42 -17.42 -30.08
N CYS A 106 -15.82 -16.71 -31.13
CA CYS A 106 -15.53 -15.28 -31.25
C CYS A 106 -16.13 -14.46 -30.11
N PHE A 107 -17.40 -14.71 -29.75
CA PHE A 107 -18.02 -14.05 -28.60
C PHE A 107 -17.38 -14.44 -27.27
N PHE A 108 -16.95 -15.69 -27.13
CA PHE A 108 -16.24 -16.16 -25.94
C PHE A 108 -14.90 -15.45 -25.78
N ASN A 109 -14.10 -15.37 -26.86
CA ASN A 109 -12.78 -14.73 -26.87
C ASN A 109 -12.86 -13.21 -26.66
N SER A 110 -13.94 -12.57 -27.12
CA SER A 110 -14.21 -11.14 -26.87
C SER A 110 -14.80 -10.86 -25.47
N GLY A 111 -15.01 -11.90 -24.65
CA GLY A 111 -15.57 -11.78 -23.29
C GLY A 111 -17.10 -11.58 -23.25
N SER A 112 -17.78 -11.64 -24.39
CA SER A 112 -19.24 -11.55 -24.49
C SER A 112 -19.89 -12.90 -24.16
N PHE A 113 -19.83 -13.29 -22.89
CA PHE A 113 -20.28 -14.61 -22.46
C PHE A 113 -21.77 -14.88 -22.67
N VAL A 114 -22.62 -13.84 -22.68
CA VAL A 114 -24.06 -13.99 -22.96
C VAL A 114 -24.30 -14.45 -24.40
N ASN A 115 -23.66 -13.78 -25.37
CA ASN A 115 -23.77 -14.15 -26.78
C ASN A 115 -23.09 -15.50 -27.05
N ALA A 116 -21.93 -15.73 -26.46
CA ALA A 116 -21.24 -17.02 -26.56
C ALA A 116 -22.13 -18.17 -26.08
N PHE A 117 -22.76 -18.01 -24.90
CA PHE A 117 -23.69 -18.99 -24.35
C PHE A 117 -24.86 -19.25 -25.29
N TYR A 118 -25.48 -18.20 -25.85
CA TYR A 118 -26.60 -18.34 -26.79
C TYR A 118 -26.23 -19.22 -27.99
N TYR A 119 -25.11 -18.94 -28.67
CA TYR A 119 -24.70 -19.69 -29.84
C TYR A 119 -24.21 -21.12 -29.51
N TYR A 120 -23.49 -21.33 -28.40
CA TYR A 120 -23.18 -22.69 -27.96
C TYR A 120 -24.44 -23.48 -27.59
N TYR A 121 -25.46 -22.83 -27.03
CA TYR A 121 -26.73 -23.48 -26.71
C TYR A 121 -27.46 -23.91 -27.98
N LEU A 122 -27.53 -23.05 -29.01
CA LEU A 122 -28.08 -23.42 -30.32
C LEU A 122 -27.32 -24.59 -30.95
N LEU A 123 -25.99 -24.58 -30.88
CA LEU A 123 -25.17 -25.70 -31.34
C LEU A 123 -25.52 -27.00 -30.59
N LEU A 124 -25.70 -26.93 -29.27
CA LEU A 124 -26.05 -28.08 -28.45
C LEU A 124 -27.47 -28.61 -28.72
N GLN A 125 -28.42 -27.76 -29.13
CA GLN A 125 -29.74 -28.22 -29.56
C GLN A 125 -29.65 -29.11 -30.81
N ASN A 126 -28.77 -28.76 -31.74
CA ASN A 126 -28.56 -29.53 -32.97
C ASN A 126 -27.64 -30.74 -32.75
N GLU A 127 -26.66 -30.60 -31.85
CA GLU A 127 -25.65 -31.61 -31.54
C GLU A 127 -25.53 -31.80 -30.01
N PRO A 128 -26.43 -32.59 -29.39
CA PRO A 128 -26.51 -32.72 -27.92
C PRO A 128 -25.24 -33.24 -27.24
N ASN A 129 -24.39 -33.94 -27.99
CA ASN A 129 -23.11 -34.48 -27.52
C ASN A 129 -21.90 -33.72 -28.11
N ASN A 130 -22.08 -32.45 -28.52
CA ASN A 130 -20.97 -31.63 -28.97
C ASN A 130 -20.06 -31.28 -27.77
N PHE A 131 -18.88 -31.91 -27.74
CA PHE A 131 -17.88 -31.72 -26.69
C PHE A 131 -17.53 -30.24 -26.47
N HIS A 132 -17.32 -29.50 -27.56
CA HIS A 132 -16.83 -28.13 -27.48
C HIS A 132 -17.88 -27.19 -26.88
N ALA A 133 -19.14 -27.34 -27.30
CA ALA A 133 -20.27 -26.61 -26.73
C ALA A 133 -20.45 -26.93 -25.23
N LEU A 134 -20.48 -28.21 -24.85
CA LEU A 134 -20.61 -28.62 -23.44
C LEU A 134 -19.46 -28.03 -22.59
N PHE A 135 -18.22 -28.16 -23.06
CA PHE A 135 -17.05 -27.65 -22.37
C PHE A 135 -17.10 -26.12 -22.20
N ARG A 136 -17.43 -25.38 -23.26
CA ARG A 136 -17.49 -23.92 -23.24
C ARG A 136 -18.65 -23.39 -22.40
N ILE A 137 -19.83 -24.00 -22.47
CA ILE A 137 -20.95 -23.68 -21.58
C ILE A 137 -20.57 -23.92 -20.11
N GLY A 138 -19.92 -25.06 -19.83
CA GLY A 138 -19.38 -25.35 -18.51
C GLY A 138 -18.41 -24.26 -18.03
N HIS A 139 -17.49 -23.82 -18.88
CA HIS A 139 -16.56 -22.74 -18.59
C HIS A 139 -17.27 -21.39 -18.35
N ILE A 140 -18.27 -21.03 -19.16
CA ILE A 140 -19.06 -19.81 -18.98
C ILE A 140 -19.78 -19.82 -17.63
N TYR A 141 -20.39 -20.94 -17.24
CA TYR A 141 -21.01 -21.06 -15.93
C TYR A 141 -19.99 -20.94 -14.78
N ALA A 142 -18.77 -21.46 -14.94
CA ALA A 142 -17.70 -21.30 -13.97
C ALA A 142 -17.31 -19.83 -13.80
N ALA A 143 -17.11 -19.12 -14.92
CA ALA A 143 -16.75 -17.70 -14.93
C ALA A 143 -17.84 -16.82 -14.29
N ASN A 144 -19.11 -17.21 -14.40
CA ASN A 144 -20.26 -16.54 -13.79
C ASN A 144 -20.55 -16.99 -12.35
N GLY A 145 -19.69 -17.80 -11.72
CA GLY A 145 -19.89 -18.29 -10.35
C GLY A 145 -21.00 -19.34 -10.18
N GLN A 146 -21.61 -19.82 -11.25
CA GLN A 146 -22.66 -20.84 -11.23
C GLN A 146 -22.04 -22.25 -11.23
N PHE A 147 -21.28 -22.56 -10.18
CA PHE A 147 -20.42 -23.74 -10.09
C PHE A 147 -21.16 -25.08 -10.25
N ASN A 148 -22.34 -25.22 -9.64
CA ASN A 148 -23.13 -26.45 -9.76
C ASN A 148 -23.54 -26.75 -11.20
N LYS A 149 -24.00 -25.73 -11.94
CA LYS A 149 -24.34 -25.88 -13.36
C LYS A 149 -23.08 -26.17 -14.17
N SER A 150 -21.99 -25.45 -13.91
CA SER A 150 -20.71 -25.68 -14.57
C SER A 150 -20.26 -27.14 -14.47
N LYS A 151 -20.32 -27.73 -13.27
CA LYS A 151 -19.93 -29.13 -13.05
C LYS A 151 -20.79 -30.13 -13.82
N VAL A 152 -22.08 -29.87 -14.01
CA VAL A 152 -22.94 -30.73 -14.84
C VAL A 152 -22.40 -30.79 -16.26
N PHE A 153 -22.28 -29.63 -16.92
CA PHE A 153 -21.78 -29.54 -18.30
C PHE A 153 -20.34 -30.04 -18.45
N LEU A 154 -19.46 -29.76 -17.49
CA LEU A 154 -18.08 -30.24 -17.49
C LEU A 154 -18.00 -31.75 -17.28
N ASN A 155 -18.89 -32.35 -16.49
CA ASN A 155 -18.94 -33.80 -16.33
C ASN A 155 -19.45 -34.49 -17.59
N ASP A 156 -20.42 -33.92 -18.30
CA ASP A 156 -20.87 -34.44 -19.59
C ASP A 156 -19.75 -34.33 -20.64
N ALA A 157 -19.07 -33.18 -20.71
CA ALA A 157 -17.88 -33.02 -21.56
C ALA A 157 -16.76 -34.03 -21.19
N LYS A 158 -16.58 -34.32 -19.89
CA LYS A 158 -15.60 -35.28 -19.38
C LYS A 158 -15.93 -36.71 -19.83
N GLN A 159 -17.21 -37.09 -19.88
CA GLN A 159 -17.61 -38.41 -20.39
C GLN A 159 -17.24 -38.57 -21.87
N LEU A 160 -17.37 -37.50 -22.66
CA LEU A 160 -17.01 -37.51 -24.09
C LEU A 160 -15.49 -37.51 -24.32
N LYS A 161 -14.72 -36.76 -23.52
CA LYS A 161 -13.26 -36.72 -23.59
C LYS A 161 -12.63 -36.85 -22.20
N PRO A 162 -12.51 -38.08 -21.66
CA PRO A 162 -12.03 -38.31 -20.29
C PRO A 162 -10.56 -37.98 -20.06
N LYS A 163 -9.78 -37.77 -21.13
CA LYS A 163 -8.36 -37.36 -21.08
C LYS A 163 -8.16 -35.89 -21.47
N ASN A 164 -9.20 -35.07 -21.41
CA ASN A 164 -9.03 -33.63 -21.63
C ASN A 164 -8.60 -32.95 -20.33
N LYS A 165 -7.35 -32.48 -20.28
CA LYS A 165 -6.75 -31.82 -19.11
C LYS A 165 -7.41 -30.50 -18.73
N ASP A 166 -7.98 -29.77 -19.69
CA ASP A 166 -8.58 -28.45 -19.44
C ASP A 166 -9.86 -28.58 -18.62
N ILE A 167 -10.60 -29.68 -18.76
CA ILE A 167 -11.76 -29.99 -17.91
C ILE A 167 -11.33 -30.15 -16.45
N PHE A 168 -10.30 -30.96 -16.19
CA PHE A 168 -9.79 -31.17 -14.84
C PHE A 168 -9.23 -29.88 -14.24
N LEU A 169 -8.62 -29.02 -15.07
CA LEU A 169 -8.13 -27.71 -14.65
C LEU A 169 -9.29 -26.81 -14.19
N ILE A 170 -10.35 -26.70 -14.98
CA ILE A 170 -11.53 -25.88 -14.61
C ILE A 170 -12.23 -26.47 -13.39
N LEU A 171 -12.39 -27.80 -13.31
CA LEU A 171 -12.95 -28.44 -12.11
C LEU A 171 -12.11 -28.14 -10.87
N GLY A 172 -10.78 -28.25 -10.96
CA GLY A 172 -9.87 -27.89 -9.87
C GLY A 172 -9.98 -26.41 -9.46
N GLN A 173 -10.10 -25.49 -10.44
CA GLN A 173 -10.32 -24.06 -10.16
C GLN A 173 -11.67 -23.81 -9.47
N ILE A 174 -12.74 -24.50 -9.88
CA ILE A 174 -14.05 -24.41 -9.23
C ILE A 174 -13.95 -24.88 -7.78
N GLU A 175 -13.30 -26.01 -7.52
CA GLU A 175 -13.09 -26.51 -6.16
C GLU A 175 -12.29 -25.52 -5.29
N LEU A 176 -11.29 -24.81 -5.86
CA LEU A 176 -10.60 -23.72 -5.16
C LEU A 176 -11.53 -22.56 -4.79
N LEU A 177 -12.37 -22.12 -5.74
CA LEU A 177 -13.30 -21.01 -5.53
C LEU A 177 -14.40 -21.35 -4.51
N GLU A 178 -14.76 -22.63 -4.41
CA GLU A 178 -15.67 -23.15 -3.39
C GLU A 178 -14.96 -23.51 -2.07
N ASN A 179 -13.68 -23.16 -1.93
CA ASN A 179 -12.83 -23.43 -0.76
C ASN A 179 -12.66 -24.92 -0.40
N ARG A 180 -12.91 -25.83 -1.35
CA ARG A 180 -12.72 -27.28 -1.23
C ARG A 180 -11.33 -27.67 -1.71
N TYR A 181 -10.33 -27.29 -0.92
CA TYR A 181 -8.93 -27.34 -1.33
C TYR A 181 -8.39 -28.76 -1.53
N SER A 182 -8.89 -29.77 -0.80
CA SER A 182 -8.46 -31.16 -0.93
C SER A 182 -8.90 -31.76 -2.27
N GLU A 183 -10.14 -31.48 -2.66
CA GLU A 183 -10.75 -31.86 -3.93
C GLU A 183 -10.06 -31.14 -5.09
N ALA A 184 -9.78 -29.85 -4.92
CA ALA A 184 -8.99 -29.08 -5.87
C ALA A 184 -7.62 -29.71 -6.13
N ILE A 185 -6.89 -30.08 -5.08
CA ILE A 185 -5.58 -30.75 -5.20
C ILE A 185 -5.72 -32.06 -5.98
N SER A 186 -6.78 -32.83 -5.76
CA SER A 186 -7.02 -34.10 -6.46
C SER A 186 -7.15 -33.88 -7.98
N TYR A 187 -7.96 -32.90 -8.40
CA TYR A 187 -8.09 -32.56 -9.83
C TYR A 187 -6.81 -31.96 -10.41
N LEU A 188 -6.14 -31.07 -9.68
CA LEU A 188 -4.93 -30.40 -10.14
C LEU A 188 -3.74 -31.37 -10.28
N ASN A 189 -3.64 -32.40 -9.44
CA ASN A 189 -2.63 -33.45 -9.59
C ASN A 189 -2.81 -34.25 -10.88
N VAL A 190 -4.07 -34.57 -11.25
CA VAL A 190 -4.34 -35.20 -12.55
C VAL A 190 -3.83 -34.32 -13.71
N VAL A 191 -4.09 -33.00 -13.65
CA VAL A 191 -3.56 -32.07 -14.69
C VAL A 191 -2.03 -32.04 -14.68
N LYS A 192 -1.40 -32.01 -13.49
CA LYS A 192 0.07 -31.99 -13.34
C LYS A 192 0.73 -33.22 -13.96
N GLU A 193 0.11 -34.39 -13.83
CA GLU A 193 0.59 -35.64 -14.44
C GLU A 193 0.43 -35.64 -15.97
N MET A 194 -0.69 -35.09 -16.46
CA MET A 194 -0.97 -35.02 -17.91
C MET A 194 -0.19 -33.93 -18.63
N ASP A 195 0.14 -32.83 -17.95
CA ASP A 195 0.87 -31.70 -18.49
C ASP A 195 1.85 -31.13 -17.46
N THR A 196 3.04 -31.71 -17.44
CA THR A 196 4.13 -31.33 -16.54
C THR A 196 4.67 -29.92 -16.79
N LYS A 197 4.30 -29.28 -17.91
CA LYS A 197 4.72 -27.92 -18.27
C LYS A 197 3.68 -26.87 -17.90
N ASN A 198 2.50 -27.25 -17.43
CA ASN A 198 1.46 -26.29 -17.07
C ASN A 198 1.78 -25.59 -15.74
N ILE A 199 2.28 -24.36 -15.84
CA ILE A 199 2.73 -23.58 -14.68
C ILE A 199 1.55 -23.10 -13.82
N ASN A 200 0.37 -22.88 -14.41
CA ASN A 200 -0.82 -22.48 -13.67
C ASN A 200 -1.23 -23.53 -12.64
N VAL A 201 -1.03 -24.81 -12.95
CA VAL A 201 -1.30 -25.91 -12.02
C VAL A 201 -0.40 -25.84 -10.79
N LEU A 202 0.88 -25.50 -10.96
CA LEU A 202 1.80 -25.32 -9.83
C LEU A 202 1.34 -24.16 -8.93
N PHE A 203 0.89 -23.06 -9.53
CA PHE A 203 0.33 -21.93 -8.78
C PHE A 203 -0.92 -22.35 -7.99
N TYR A 204 -1.88 -23.01 -8.63
CA TYR A 204 -3.10 -23.47 -7.97
C TYR A 204 -2.84 -24.48 -6.85
N LEU A 205 -1.89 -25.39 -7.03
CA LEU A 205 -1.44 -26.31 -5.98
C LEU A 205 -0.80 -25.55 -4.80
N GLY A 206 0.07 -24.58 -5.09
CA GLY A 206 0.67 -23.72 -4.08
C GLY A 206 -0.38 -22.93 -3.27
N TYR A 207 -1.38 -22.37 -3.96
CA TYR A 207 -2.50 -21.68 -3.35
C TYR A 207 -3.36 -22.62 -2.46
N ALA A 208 -3.71 -23.81 -2.96
CA ALA A 208 -4.46 -24.81 -2.19
C ALA A 208 -3.71 -25.22 -0.92
N LYS A 209 -2.40 -25.49 -1.03
CA LYS A 209 -1.55 -25.87 0.10
C LYS A 209 -1.43 -24.75 1.13
N LEU A 210 -1.35 -23.50 0.67
CA LEU A 210 -1.36 -22.33 1.55
C LEU A 210 -2.66 -22.25 2.35
N ALA A 211 -3.81 -22.45 1.69
CA ALA A 211 -5.11 -22.41 2.36
C ALA A 211 -5.28 -23.53 3.40
N LEU A 212 -4.70 -24.71 3.13
CA LEU A 212 -4.61 -25.82 4.08
C LEU A 212 -3.53 -25.63 5.16
N LYS A 213 -2.87 -24.47 5.22
CA LYS A 213 -1.76 -24.15 6.15
C LYS A 213 -0.51 -25.03 5.99
N ASN A 214 -0.38 -25.78 4.89
CA ASN A 214 0.84 -26.51 4.53
C ASN A 214 1.86 -25.55 3.91
N LEU A 215 2.44 -24.70 4.76
CA LEU A 215 3.30 -23.58 4.31
C LEU A 215 4.55 -24.05 3.55
N SER A 216 5.16 -25.18 3.92
CA SER A 216 6.37 -25.69 3.25
C SER A 216 6.12 -26.08 1.80
N GLU A 217 5.08 -26.90 1.55
CA GLU A 217 4.69 -27.29 0.19
C GLU A 217 4.22 -26.09 -0.63
N ALA A 218 3.48 -25.16 -0.02
CA ALA A 218 3.05 -23.94 -0.68
C ALA A 218 4.26 -23.12 -1.20
N VAL A 219 5.29 -22.96 -0.37
CA VAL A 219 6.54 -22.28 -0.77
C VAL A 219 7.23 -23.02 -1.91
N ASP A 220 7.33 -24.36 -1.85
CA ASP A 220 7.97 -25.13 -2.92
C ASP A 220 7.27 -24.90 -4.27
N TYR A 221 5.94 -25.07 -4.30
CA TYR A 221 5.15 -24.86 -5.51
C TYR A 221 5.27 -23.44 -6.05
N LEU A 222 5.12 -22.43 -5.19
CA LEU A 222 5.22 -21.03 -5.61
C LEU A 222 6.64 -20.65 -6.04
N LYS A 223 7.68 -21.24 -5.45
CA LYS A 223 9.07 -21.08 -5.91
C LYS A 223 9.27 -21.67 -7.31
N GLN A 224 8.67 -22.82 -7.60
CA GLN A 224 8.70 -23.36 -8.95
C GLN A 224 7.99 -22.45 -9.95
N VAL A 225 6.89 -21.78 -9.56
CA VAL A 225 6.21 -20.80 -10.42
C VAL A 225 7.13 -19.63 -10.77
N ILE A 226 7.82 -19.03 -9.78
CA ILE A 226 8.72 -17.90 -10.06
C ILE A 226 9.94 -18.28 -10.90
N THR A 227 10.37 -19.54 -10.85
CA THR A 227 11.50 -20.03 -11.66
C THR A 227 11.08 -20.37 -13.08
N LYS A 228 9.87 -20.91 -13.28
CA LYS A 228 9.43 -21.45 -14.58
C LYS A 228 8.59 -20.46 -15.39
N SER A 229 7.86 -19.55 -14.72
CA SER A 229 6.89 -18.67 -15.39
C SER A 229 7.56 -17.50 -16.09
N LYS A 230 7.00 -17.12 -17.24
CA LYS A 230 7.26 -15.85 -17.92
C LYS A 230 6.07 -14.89 -17.86
N ASP A 231 4.93 -15.33 -17.31
CA ASP A 231 3.74 -14.49 -17.18
C ASP A 231 3.91 -13.50 -16.01
N PRO A 232 4.01 -12.19 -16.29
CA PRO A 232 4.21 -11.19 -15.23
C PRO A 232 3.06 -11.17 -14.23
N LYS A 233 1.81 -11.43 -14.63
CA LYS A 233 0.66 -11.43 -13.71
C LYS A 233 0.78 -12.57 -12.70
N LEU A 234 1.12 -13.76 -13.19
CA LEU A 234 1.33 -14.95 -12.35
C LEU A 234 2.53 -14.78 -11.41
N LEU A 235 3.62 -14.15 -11.88
CA LEU A 235 4.78 -13.82 -11.06
C LEU A 235 4.41 -12.84 -9.94
N THR A 236 3.71 -11.75 -10.27
CA THR A 236 3.26 -10.75 -9.29
C THR A 236 2.45 -11.40 -8.17
N ILE A 237 1.40 -12.15 -8.50
CA ILE A 237 0.57 -12.78 -7.46
C ILE A 237 1.35 -13.84 -6.66
N SER A 238 2.33 -14.52 -7.27
CA SER A 238 3.18 -15.49 -6.56
C SER A 238 4.11 -14.80 -5.54
N TYR A 239 4.66 -13.63 -5.87
CA TYR A 239 5.44 -12.83 -4.92
C TYR A 239 4.60 -12.34 -3.74
N TYR A 240 3.35 -11.92 -3.98
CA TYR A 240 2.41 -11.58 -2.91
C TYR A 240 2.20 -12.75 -1.94
N LEU A 241 1.87 -13.93 -2.48
CA LEU A 241 1.62 -15.12 -1.65
C LEU A 241 2.86 -15.56 -0.88
N LEU A 242 4.05 -15.54 -1.50
CA LEU A 242 5.30 -15.85 -0.81
C LEU A 242 5.61 -14.86 0.31
N GLY A 243 5.43 -13.56 0.08
CA GLY A 243 5.59 -12.53 1.11
C GLY A 243 4.69 -12.79 2.32
N ASN A 244 3.42 -13.10 2.08
CA ASN A 244 2.46 -13.46 3.13
C ASN A 244 2.85 -14.74 3.87
N ILE A 245 3.37 -15.76 3.17
CA ILE A 245 3.83 -17.00 3.81
C ILE A 245 5.03 -16.73 4.72
N PHE A 246 6.04 -16.02 4.23
CA PHE A 246 7.24 -15.72 5.04
C PHE A 246 6.92 -14.81 6.22
N GLN A 247 5.96 -13.89 6.07
CA GLN A 247 5.43 -13.11 7.20
C GLN A 247 4.80 -14.03 8.26
N LYS A 248 3.97 -15.00 7.87
CA LYS A 248 3.38 -15.99 8.80
C LYS A 248 4.42 -16.90 9.47
N GLN A 249 5.56 -17.11 8.82
CA GLN A 249 6.69 -17.86 9.37
C GLN A 249 7.62 -17.00 10.24
N ASN A 250 7.27 -15.74 10.51
CA ASN A 250 8.12 -14.75 11.19
C ASN A 250 9.48 -14.53 10.51
N ASN A 251 9.61 -14.87 9.23
CA ASN A 251 10.79 -14.60 8.43
C ASN A 251 10.63 -13.23 7.74
N THR A 252 10.69 -12.17 8.55
CA THR A 252 10.41 -10.79 8.14
C THR A 252 11.32 -10.33 7.00
N LYS A 253 12.59 -10.76 6.98
CA LYS A 253 13.54 -10.39 5.91
C LYS A 253 13.10 -10.93 4.54
N MET A 254 12.75 -12.21 4.47
CA MET A 254 12.24 -12.80 3.22
C MET A 254 10.89 -12.22 2.82
N ALA A 255 10.02 -11.91 3.79
CA ALA A 255 8.74 -11.27 3.52
C ALA A 255 8.93 -9.91 2.82
N ILE A 256 9.85 -9.07 3.34
CA ILE A 256 10.22 -7.79 2.73
C ILE A 256 10.72 -7.97 1.30
N GLU A 257 11.63 -8.92 1.05
CA GLU A 257 12.17 -9.18 -0.29
C GLU A 257 11.06 -9.49 -1.30
N TYR A 258 10.13 -10.38 -0.95
CA TYR A 258 9.04 -10.77 -1.84
C TYR A 258 7.98 -9.67 -2.01
N TYR A 259 7.70 -8.89 -0.96
CA TYR A 259 6.84 -7.70 -1.08
C TYR A 259 7.45 -6.64 -2.00
N GLN A 260 8.77 -6.43 -1.95
CA GLN A 260 9.45 -5.52 -2.87
C GLN A 260 9.35 -6.00 -4.32
N LYS A 261 9.61 -7.29 -4.58
CA LYS A 261 9.43 -7.91 -5.92
C LYS A 261 8.00 -7.79 -6.44
N PHE A 262 7.00 -7.90 -5.56
CA PHE A 262 5.61 -7.63 -5.90
C PHE A 262 5.42 -6.17 -6.34
N LEU A 263 5.93 -5.20 -5.57
CA LEU A 263 5.76 -3.77 -5.83
C LEU A 263 6.50 -3.29 -7.10
N GLU A 264 7.60 -3.93 -7.46
CA GLU A 264 8.27 -3.75 -8.76
C GLU A 264 7.35 -4.13 -9.94
N ASN A 265 6.47 -5.11 -9.74
CA ASN A 265 5.53 -5.62 -10.74
C ASN A 265 4.08 -5.16 -10.50
N ARG A 266 3.88 -4.09 -9.71
CA ARG A 266 2.55 -3.61 -9.27
C ARG A 266 1.58 -3.26 -10.40
N LYS A 267 2.08 -2.93 -11.60
CA LYS A 267 1.24 -2.63 -12.79
C LYS A 267 0.36 -3.80 -13.22
N PHE A 268 0.67 -5.01 -12.76
CA PHE A 268 -0.10 -6.22 -13.01
C PHE A 268 -1.02 -6.62 -11.85
N ALA A 269 -0.98 -5.89 -10.74
CA ALA A 269 -1.79 -6.15 -9.55
C ALA A 269 -3.02 -5.24 -9.50
N LYS A 270 -4.06 -5.73 -8.82
CA LYS A 270 -5.21 -4.88 -8.46
C LYS A 270 -4.84 -3.98 -7.27
N LYS A 271 -5.54 -2.84 -7.14
CA LYS A 271 -5.28 -1.82 -6.12
C LYS A 271 -5.29 -2.42 -4.70
N GLU A 272 -6.25 -3.29 -4.41
CA GLU A 272 -6.44 -3.89 -3.09
C GLU A 272 -5.22 -4.72 -2.64
N PHE A 273 -4.59 -5.45 -3.56
CA PHE A 273 -3.37 -6.19 -3.26
C PHE A 273 -2.17 -5.27 -3.03
N ILE A 274 -2.13 -4.11 -3.68
CA ILE A 274 -1.05 -3.13 -3.49
C ILE A 274 -1.15 -2.53 -2.09
N GLU A 275 -2.35 -2.16 -1.65
CA GLU A 275 -2.59 -1.63 -0.31
C GLU A 275 -2.22 -2.65 0.77
N ASP A 276 -2.65 -3.91 0.60
CA ASP A 276 -2.27 -5.02 1.49
C ASP A 276 -0.74 -5.17 1.61
N VAL A 277 -0.02 -5.14 0.49
CA VAL A 277 1.43 -5.30 0.49
C VAL A 277 2.13 -4.11 1.12
N LEU A 278 1.71 -2.88 0.81
CA LEU A 278 2.29 -1.68 1.42
C LEU A 278 2.10 -1.71 2.94
N TYR A 279 0.91 -2.06 3.40
CA TYR A 279 0.62 -2.17 4.82
C TYR A 279 1.48 -3.25 5.51
N ASN A 280 1.55 -4.46 4.95
CA ASN A 280 2.37 -5.53 5.52
C ASN A 280 3.87 -5.21 5.48
N LEU A 281 4.33 -4.54 4.43
CA LEU A 281 5.72 -4.10 4.29
C LEU A 281 6.07 -2.99 5.30
N MET A 282 5.16 -2.03 5.52
CA MET A 282 5.31 -1.00 6.56
C MET A 282 5.45 -1.65 7.94
N LEU A 283 4.57 -2.58 8.30
CA LEU A 283 4.64 -3.30 9.57
C LEU A 283 5.93 -4.12 9.70
N ALA A 284 6.38 -4.75 8.61
CA ALA A 284 7.64 -5.48 8.58
C ALA A 284 8.85 -4.55 8.86
N TYR A 285 8.87 -3.34 8.30
CA TYR A 285 9.90 -2.36 8.61
C TYR A 285 9.82 -1.81 10.03
N PHE A 286 8.62 -1.60 10.58
CA PHE A 286 8.46 -1.26 12.00
C PHE A 286 9.03 -2.35 12.90
N TYR A 287 8.75 -3.62 12.60
CA TYR A 287 9.27 -4.76 13.36
C TYR A 287 10.81 -4.81 13.33
N LEU A 288 11.43 -4.50 12.18
CA LEU A 288 12.89 -4.41 12.04
C LEU A 288 13.49 -3.09 12.56
N ARG A 289 12.67 -2.17 13.10
CA ARG A 289 13.07 -0.84 13.57
C ARG A 289 13.64 0.06 12.46
N GLU A 290 13.32 -0.22 11.20
CA GLU A 290 13.68 0.60 10.05
C GLU A 290 12.64 1.71 9.82
N TYR A 291 12.48 2.58 10.82
CA TYR A 291 11.38 3.56 10.90
C TYR A 291 11.29 4.51 9.70
N GLN A 292 12.42 4.93 9.14
CA GLN A 292 12.44 5.82 7.98
C GLN A 292 11.71 5.19 6.77
N LYS A 293 12.00 3.92 6.47
CA LYS A 293 11.35 3.19 5.37
C LYS A 293 9.89 2.91 5.69
N ALA A 294 9.57 2.58 6.94
CA ALA A 294 8.20 2.37 7.37
C ALA A 294 7.35 3.64 7.16
N PHE A 295 7.86 4.81 7.55
CA PHE A 295 7.14 6.08 7.38
C PHE A 295 7.01 6.50 5.91
N GLN A 296 8.01 6.24 5.06
CA GLN A 296 7.87 6.46 3.62
C GLN A 296 6.71 5.64 3.02
N ILE A 297 6.57 4.38 3.44
CA ILE A 297 5.48 3.53 2.97
C ILE A 297 4.14 3.96 3.56
N LEU A 298 4.12 4.39 4.83
CA LEU A 298 2.96 4.97 5.46
C LEU A 298 2.44 6.19 4.68
N ASP A 299 3.33 7.09 4.25
CA ASP A 299 2.94 8.26 3.44
C ASP A 299 2.32 7.86 2.11
N ILE A 300 2.94 6.89 1.41
CA ILE A 300 2.40 6.35 0.16
C ILE A 300 1.00 5.77 0.41
N LEU A 301 0.85 4.91 1.42
CA LEU A 301 -0.43 4.25 1.71
C LEU A 301 -1.50 5.26 2.16
N PHE A 302 -1.14 6.23 3.00
CA PHE A 302 -2.05 7.30 3.43
C PHE A 302 -2.54 8.15 2.25
N SER A 303 -1.67 8.44 1.28
CA SER A 303 -2.06 9.16 0.06
C SER A 303 -2.95 8.34 -0.88
N MET A 304 -2.84 7.01 -0.86
CA MET A 304 -3.63 6.10 -1.69
C MET A 304 -5.01 5.81 -1.09
N ASP A 305 -5.05 5.52 0.21
CA ASP A 305 -6.26 5.29 0.99
C ASP A 305 -5.99 5.53 2.49
N ARG A 306 -6.37 6.71 2.97
CA ARG A 306 -6.26 7.10 4.39
C ARG A 306 -7.13 6.25 5.32
N ASN A 307 -8.19 5.61 4.81
CA ASN A 307 -9.12 4.81 5.60
C ASN A 307 -8.75 3.32 5.59
N TYR A 308 -7.66 2.94 4.93
CA TYR A 308 -7.19 1.57 4.90
C TYR A 308 -6.69 1.17 6.31
N LYS A 309 -7.45 0.30 6.99
CA LYS A 309 -7.16 -0.18 8.35
C LYS A 309 -6.91 0.98 9.33
N ASP A 310 -5.79 0.97 10.05
CA ASP A 310 -5.36 1.93 11.08
C ASP A 310 -4.31 2.93 10.56
N VAL A 311 -4.20 3.11 9.24
CA VAL A 311 -3.19 3.99 8.61
C VAL A 311 -3.29 5.44 9.10
N SER A 312 -4.51 5.97 9.26
CA SER A 312 -4.71 7.33 9.79
C SER A 312 -4.22 7.47 11.24
N ASP A 313 -4.44 6.45 12.07
CA ASP A 313 -4.02 6.47 13.47
C ASP A 313 -2.50 6.41 13.59
N ILE A 314 -1.86 5.54 12.79
CA ILE A 314 -0.39 5.42 12.74
C ILE A 314 0.24 6.73 12.24
N ALA A 315 -0.35 7.38 11.24
CA ALA A 315 0.12 8.67 10.73
C ALA A 315 0.00 9.79 11.77
N PHE A 316 -1.14 9.88 12.46
CA PHE A 316 -1.34 10.83 13.55
C PHE A 316 -0.30 10.67 14.68
N GLU A 317 -0.04 9.42 15.07
CA GLU A 317 0.95 9.11 16.11
C GLU A 317 2.38 9.46 15.67
N ARG A 318 2.75 9.20 14.41
CA ARG A 318 4.02 9.65 13.85
C ARG A 318 4.15 11.17 13.92
N ASP A 319 3.16 11.91 13.43
CA ASP A 319 3.22 13.38 13.38
C ASP A 319 3.34 13.99 14.78
N ARG A 320 2.65 13.40 15.76
CA ARG A 320 2.81 13.73 17.17
C ARG A 320 4.25 13.54 17.64
N ILE A 321 4.89 12.41 17.31
CA ILE A 321 6.29 12.15 17.68
C ILE A 321 7.25 13.11 16.98
N VAL A 322 7.10 13.30 15.66
CA VAL A 322 7.96 14.19 14.86
C VAL A 322 7.84 15.62 15.35
N SER A 323 6.62 16.12 15.58
CA SER A 323 6.39 17.46 16.14
C SER A 323 7.07 17.63 17.50
N LYS A 324 7.10 16.58 18.33
CA LYS A 324 7.75 16.61 19.64
C LYS A 324 9.27 16.65 19.49
N THR A 325 9.83 15.86 18.58
CA THR A 325 11.27 15.83 18.29
C THR A 325 11.74 17.13 17.65
N GLU A 326 11.01 17.68 16.68
CA GLU A 326 11.34 18.95 16.03
C GLU A 326 11.19 20.13 17.00
N PHE A 327 10.16 20.11 17.85
CA PHE A 327 10.01 21.06 18.95
C PHE A 327 11.17 20.95 19.95
N ILE A 328 11.65 19.74 20.26
CA ILE A 328 12.85 19.53 21.09
C ILE A 328 14.09 20.10 20.40
N LYS A 329 14.25 19.86 19.09
CA LYS A 329 15.38 20.35 18.30
C LYS A 329 15.40 21.88 18.16
N GLN A 330 14.23 22.51 18.03
CA GLN A 330 14.08 23.97 18.07
C GLN A 330 14.40 24.55 19.46
N LEU A 331 14.18 23.79 20.54
CA LEU A 331 14.64 24.15 21.88
C LEU A 331 16.14 23.91 22.08
N GLU A 332 16.77 23.02 21.30
CA GLU A 332 18.22 22.78 21.30
C GLU A 332 19.00 23.88 20.52
N ASP A 333 18.35 24.62 19.62
CA ASP A 333 18.91 25.80 18.96
C ASP A 333 19.01 26.99 19.93
N TRP A 334 19.99 26.89 20.83
CA TRP A 334 20.27 27.81 21.95
C TRP A 334 20.58 29.27 21.55
N SER A 335 20.77 29.57 20.27
CA SER A 335 20.99 30.93 19.76
C SER A 335 19.77 31.83 19.98
N CYS A 336 18.56 31.28 19.78
CA CYS A 336 17.30 32.01 20.01
C CYS A 336 16.99 32.18 21.50
N ILE A 337 17.30 31.17 22.32
CA ILE A 337 17.03 31.20 23.76
C ILE A 337 17.93 32.23 24.48
N ASN A 338 19.19 32.36 24.08
CA ASN A 338 20.10 33.37 24.65
C ASN A 338 19.68 34.81 24.31
N GLN A 339 19.21 35.07 23.10
CA GLN A 339 18.75 36.41 22.68
C GLN A 339 17.43 36.81 23.36
N LEU A 340 16.56 35.85 23.68
CA LEU A 340 15.24 36.10 24.28
C LEU A 340 15.25 36.24 25.80
N ILE A 341 16.17 35.58 26.52
CA ILE A 341 16.12 35.51 27.99
C ILE A 341 17.15 36.42 28.66
N LEU A 342 18.36 36.62 28.09
CA LEU A 342 19.46 37.32 28.76
C LEU A 342 20.42 38.02 27.76
N PRO A 343 20.01 39.12 27.10
CA PRO A 343 20.84 39.80 26.08
C PRO A 343 22.19 40.35 26.61
N ASP A 344 22.32 40.56 27.93
CA ASP A 344 23.46 41.25 28.57
C ASP A 344 24.45 40.37 29.36
N TYR A 345 24.48 39.05 29.12
CA TYR A 345 25.29 38.12 29.93
C TYR A 345 26.40 37.43 29.10
N VAL A 346 27.57 37.20 29.69
CA VAL A 346 28.67 36.38 29.13
C VAL A 346 28.98 35.31 30.18
N ILE A 347 28.99 34.04 29.77
CA ILE A 347 29.41 32.94 30.62
C ILE A 347 30.93 32.84 30.48
N GLU A 348 31.69 33.21 31.50
CA GLU A 348 33.14 32.96 31.57
C GLU A 348 33.40 31.56 32.14
N ASP A 349 34.36 30.84 31.56
CA ASP A 349 34.67 29.41 31.77
C ASP A 349 35.09 28.99 33.20
N GLU A 350 35.13 29.91 34.18
CA GLU A 350 35.50 29.58 35.55
C GLU A 350 34.28 29.22 36.43
N LEU A 351 34.12 27.91 36.63
CA LEU A 351 33.15 27.29 37.51
C LEU A 351 33.31 27.73 38.98
N LEU A 352 32.41 28.58 39.46
CA LEU A 352 32.10 28.66 40.88
C LEU A 352 31.19 27.47 41.26
N PHE A 353 31.83 26.37 41.67
CA PHE A 353 31.13 25.21 42.22
C PHE A 353 30.23 25.62 43.40
N ALA A 354 29.00 25.10 43.44
CA ALA A 354 28.01 25.27 44.53
C ALA A 354 28.49 24.83 45.94
N LYS A 355 29.75 24.37 46.06
CA LYS A 355 30.37 23.88 47.30
C LYS A 355 30.60 24.98 48.36
N ASN A 356 30.47 26.27 48.00
CA ASN A 356 30.79 27.41 48.87
C ASN A 356 29.57 28.26 49.27
N ILE A 357 28.34 27.79 49.04
CA ILE A 357 27.13 28.49 49.49
C ILE A 357 26.64 27.79 50.76
N ASP A 358 26.76 28.45 51.91
CA ASP A 358 26.18 27.98 53.17
C ASP A 358 24.66 28.18 53.14
N LEU A 359 23.92 27.08 53.01
CA LEU A 359 22.46 27.05 52.91
C LEU A 359 21.77 26.93 54.28
N LYS A 360 22.53 26.67 55.35
CA LYS A 360 21.99 26.56 56.72
C LYS A 360 21.26 27.82 57.21
N PRO A 361 21.69 29.06 56.87
CA PRO A 361 20.94 30.27 57.21
C PRO A 361 19.56 30.32 56.54
N ILE A 362 19.44 29.74 55.34
CA ILE A 362 18.20 29.67 54.55
C ILE A 362 17.28 28.58 55.10
N GLU A 363 17.82 27.37 55.35
CA GLU A 363 17.11 26.25 55.99
C GLU A 363 16.50 26.64 57.35
N LYS A 364 17.31 27.29 58.21
CA LYS A 364 16.90 27.69 59.55
C LYS A 364 15.86 28.81 59.55
N LYS A 365 15.86 29.71 58.56
CA LYS A 365 14.89 30.81 58.44
C LYS A 365 13.58 30.39 57.77
N LEU A 366 13.64 29.47 56.81
CA LEU A 366 12.47 29.02 56.04
C LEU A 366 11.75 27.82 56.67
N GLY A 367 12.32 27.19 57.69
CA GLY A 367 11.73 26.02 58.34
C GLY A 367 11.69 24.77 57.45
N ILE A 368 12.57 24.71 56.44
CA ILE A 368 12.69 23.59 55.50
C ILE A 368 13.98 22.81 55.76
N VAL A 369 13.91 21.48 55.69
CA VAL A 369 15.10 20.63 55.65
C VAL A 369 15.46 20.42 54.19
N VAL A 370 16.52 21.09 53.75
CA VAL A 370 17.08 20.89 52.43
C VAL A 370 17.85 19.57 52.42
N LYS A 371 17.27 18.54 51.80
CA LYS A 371 18.03 17.33 51.46
C LYS A 371 18.82 17.60 50.20
N THR A 372 20.11 17.83 50.35
CA THR A 372 21.05 17.63 49.25
C THR A 372 21.20 16.12 49.07
N ASP A 373 20.58 15.53 48.07
CA ASP A 373 21.02 14.21 47.63
C ASP A 373 22.50 14.36 47.21
N GLU A 374 23.37 13.52 47.76
CA GLU A 374 24.80 13.57 47.46
C GLU A 374 25.03 13.54 45.95
N LYS A 375 26.08 14.26 45.52
CA LYS A 375 26.48 14.46 44.12
C LYS A 375 26.19 13.23 43.25
N MET A 376 25.25 13.37 42.33
CA MET A 376 25.01 12.38 41.28
C MET A 376 25.89 12.71 40.07
N THR A 377 26.66 11.74 39.58
CA THR A 377 27.43 11.88 38.33
C THR A 377 26.51 11.90 37.11
N TYR A 378 27.00 12.38 35.96
CA TYR A 378 26.22 12.45 34.71
C TYR A 378 25.62 11.09 34.32
N ASP A 379 26.40 10.03 34.46
CA ASP A 379 25.99 8.66 34.14
C ASP A 379 24.97 8.09 35.14
N GLU A 380 25.09 8.44 36.43
CA GLU A 380 24.09 8.09 37.44
C GLU A 380 22.76 8.83 37.22
N PHE A 381 22.82 10.06 36.71
CA PHE A 381 21.64 10.89 36.40
C PHE A 381 20.82 10.33 35.23
N ILE A 382 21.48 9.93 34.14
CA ILE A 382 20.83 9.28 32.99
C ILE A 382 20.10 8.00 33.41
N ASN A 383 20.67 7.25 34.35
CA ASN A 383 20.13 5.98 34.83
C ASN A 383 19.16 6.11 36.01
N SER A 384 18.87 7.34 36.46
CA SER A 384 17.99 7.61 37.60
C SER A 384 16.52 7.72 37.18
N LYS A 385 15.62 7.69 38.18
CA LYS A 385 14.19 8.05 38.01
C LYS A 385 13.95 9.50 37.54
N TYR A 386 15.00 10.29 37.37
CA TYR A 386 14.96 11.68 36.90
C TYR A 386 15.23 11.82 35.38
N GLN A 387 15.36 10.72 34.65
CA GLN A 387 15.58 10.69 33.18
C GLN A 387 14.61 11.56 32.34
N ASP A 388 13.44 11.94 32.87
CA ASP A 388 12.53 12.90 32.20
C ASP A 388 13.06 14.36 32.18
N TRP A 389 14.23 14.63 32.77
CA TRP A 389 14.91 15.93 32.84
C TRP A 389 15.94 16.19 31.73
N VAL A 390 16.06 15.31 30.72
CA VAL A 390 17.19 15.20 29.75
C VAL A 390 17.49 16.41 28.84
N ILE A 391 17.08 17.65 29.16
CA ILE A 391 17.42 18.82 28.33
C ILE A 391 18.04 19.93 29.17
N ILE A 392 19.21 19.65 29.76
CA ILE A 392 20.12 20.69 30.24
C ILE A 392 21.56 20.27 29.88
N ASN A 393 22.29 21.16 29.21
CA ASN A 393 23.67 20.98 28.74
C ASN A 393 24.62 20.46 29.85
N GLU A 394 25.59 19.62 29.48
CA GLU A 394 26.65 19.08 30.35
C GLU A 394 27.43 20.19 31.10
N GLN A 395 27.54 21.39 30.51
CA GLN A 395 28.15 22.57 31.16
C GLN A 395 27.29 23.15 32.29
N LEU A 396 25.96 23.09 32.20
CA LEU A 396 25.02 23.57 33.22
C LEU A 396 24.90 22.58 34.39
N LEU A 397 25.02 21.27 34.14
CA LEU A 397 25.02 20.22 35.16
C LEU A 397 26.11 20.38 36.22
N LYS A 398 27.22 21.06 35.90
CA LYS A 398 28.29 21.34 36.87
C LYS A 398 27.94 22.45 37.88
N ILE A 399 26.86 23.19 37.66
CA ILE A 399 26.45 24.39 38.44
C ILE A 399 25.19 24.12 39.31
N ILE A 400 24.51 23.00 39.10
CA ILE A 400 23.17 22.76 39.66
C ILE A 400 23.25 22.07 41.04
N ALA A 401 22.62 22.69 42.05
CA ALA A 401 22.20 22.03 43.27
C ALA A 401 20.69 21.73 43.20
N PHE A 402 20.32 20.46 43.34
CA PHE A 402 18.92 20.02 43.33
C PHE A 402 18.35 20.01 44.75
N PHE A 403 17.12 20.51 44.92
CA PHE A 403 16.40 20.41 46.19
C PHE A 403 14.98 19.87 45.99
N ASP A 404 14.56 18.98 46.89
CA ASP A 404 13.20 18.45 46.95
C ASP A 404 12.39 19.26 47.97
N ILE A 405 11.43 20.07 47.51
CA ILE A 405 10.52 20.80 48.39
C ILE A 405 9.41 19.83 48.78
N SER A 406 9.73 18.94 49.71
CA SER A 406 8.75 18.07 50.37
C SER A 406 8.52 18.57 51.79
N SER A 407 7.25 18.66 52.18
CA SER A 407 6.72 19.21 53.44
C SER A 407 6.78 20.74 53.58
N TYR A 408 5.69 21.39 53.15
CA TYR A 408 5.24 22.62 53.78
C TYR A 408 3.86 22.30 54.37
N ASN A 409 3.78 22.21 55.70
CA ASN A 409 2.52 22.01 56.41
C ASN A 409 1.93 23.41 56.69
N ILE A 410 1.24 23.98 55.70
CA ILE A 410 0.32 25.10 55.97
C ILE A 410 -1.04 24.45 56.23
N ASP A 411 -1.36 24.27 57.49
CA ASP A 411 -2.73 23.99 57.93
C ASP A 411 -3.61 25.19 57.52
N SER A 412 -4.26 25.09 56.35
CA SER A 412 -5.57 25.70 56.01
C SER A 412 -5.94 25.68 54.51
N ASP A 413 -5.14 25.10 53.61
CA ASP A 413 -5.57 24.95 52.20
C ASP A 413 -5.08 23.64 51.55
N PRO A 414 -5.96 22.67 51.21
CA PRO A 414 -5.57 21.34 50.73
C PRO A 414 -4.91 21.30 49.33
N ASP A 415 -4.88 22.43 48.62
CA ASP A 415 -4.47 22.50 47.21
C ASP A 415 -3.01 22.96 46.97
N ILE A 416 -2.14 22.91 47.97
CA ILE A 416 -0.72 23.31 47.80
C ILE A 416 0.17 22.09 47.53
N TYR A 417 0.68 22.02 46.29
CA TYR A 417 1.34 20.86 45.71
C TYR A 417 2.88 20.91 45.69
N SER A 418 3.50 19.73 45.75
CA SER A 418 4.95 19.47 45.59
C SER A 418 5.53 20.02 44.28
N GLY A 419 6.63 20.76 44.37
CA GLY A 419 7.43 21.28 43.25
C GLY A 419 8.92 21.03 43.45
N LYS A 420 9.72 21.05 42.37
CA LYS A 420 11.18 20.88 42.41
C LYS A 420 11.87 22.12 41.86
N GLY A 421 12.95 22.58 42.50
CA GLY A 421 13.65 23.82 42.14
C GLY A 421 15.17 23.71 42.16
N CYS A 422 15.84 24.68 41.53
CA CYS A 422 17.31 24.81 41.47
C CYS A 422 17.72 26.27 41.71
N MET A 423 18.81 26.49 42.45
CA MET A 423 19.46 27.80 42.59
C MET A 423 20.69 27.91 41.69
N PHE A 424 20.91 29.08 41.09
CA PHE A 424 22.17 29.37 40.40
C PHE A 424 22.62 30.81 40.64
N LYS A 425 23.94 31.03 40.53
CA LYS A 425 24.58 32.34 40.66
C LYS A 425 25.28 32.67 39.34
N ALA A 426 24.98 33.82 38.75
CA ALA A 426 25.49 34.24 37.44
C ALA A 426 26.15 35.63 37.53
N LYS A 427 27.18 35.89 36.73
CA LYS A 427 27.89 37.19 36.72
C LYS A 427 27.42 38.00 35.51
N ARG A 428 27.02 39.26 35.73
CA ARG A 428 26.64 40.20 34.65
C ARG A 428 27.89 40.66 33.89
N LYS A 429 27.76 41.12 32.64
CA LYS A 429 28.86 41.72 31.85
C LYS A 429 29.57 42.88 32.57
N ASN A 430 28.89 43.57 33.48
CA ASN A 430 29.45 44.66 34.28
C ASN A 430 30.14 44.19 35.59
N GLY A 431 30.31 42.88 35.79
CA GLY A 431 31.02 42.29 36.92
C GLY A 431 30.19 42.01 38.18
N SER A 432 28.94 42.48 38.27
CA SER A 432 28.04 42.18 39.40
C SER A 432 27.52 40.73 39.38
N THR A 433 27.22 40.14 40.54
CA THR A 433 26.76 38.74 40.65
C THR A 433 25.29 38.65 41.03
N VAL A 434 24.48 38.03 40.18
CA VAL A 434 23.04 37.78 40.36
C VAL A 434 22.85 36.39 40.94
N THR A 435 22.00 36.26 41.96
CA THR A 435 21.55 34.95 42.45
C THR A 435 20.09 34.76 42.05
N SER A 436 19.80 33.71 41.28
CA SER A 436 18.48 33.44 40.70
C SER A 436 17.97 32.04 41.08
N PHE A 437 16.64 31.93 41.20
CA PHE A 437 15.96 30.73 41.69
C PHE A 437 14.96 30.21 40.64
N LEU A 438 15.15 28.96 40.20
CA LEU A 438 14.37 28.31 39.14
C LEU A 438 13.39 27.29 39.74
N ILE A 439 12.10 27.38 39.40
CA ILE A 439 11.07 26.47 39.93
C ILE A 439 10.27 25.82 38.80
N LYS A 440 10.15 24.49 38.84
CA LYS A 440 9.32 23.68 37.93
C LYS A 440 8.15 23.06 38.68
N PHE A 441 6.93 23.32 38.24
CA PHE A 441 5.71 22.74 38.81
C PHE A 441 5.34 21.38 38.20
N SER A 442 4.66 20.55 38.98
CA SER A 442 4.01 19.33 38.49
C SER A 442 2.80 19.68 37.60
N ARG A 443 2.54 18.87 36.57
CA ARG A 443 1.53 19.16 35.54
C ARG A 443 0.13 19.38 36.15
N ASN A 444 -0.62 20.31 35.54
CA ASN A 444 -2.07 20.55 35.70
C ASN A 444 -2.58 21.29 36.96
N LYS A 445 -1.79 22.17 37.60
CA LYS A 445 -2.27 22.96 38.75
C LYS A 445 -2.16 24.46 38.55
N SER A 446 -3.20 25.18 38.93
CA SER A 446 -3.28 26.64 38.91
C SER A 446 -2.42 27.23 40.02
N ILE A 447 -1.69 28.30 39.70
CA ILE A 447 -0.84 29.02 40.67
C ILE A 447 -1.70 30.10 41.35
N SER A 448 -1.82 30.07 42.68
CA SER A 448 -2.56 31.08 43.43
C SER A 448 -1.76 32.37 43.60
N LYS A 449 -2.46 33.50 43.72
CA LYS A 449 -1.86 34.84 43.90
C LYS A 449 -1.08 34.94 45.21
N GLU A 450 -1.61 34.36 46.28
CA GLU A 450 -0.97 34.31 47.61
C GLU A 450 0.34 33.52 47.59
N PHE A 451 0.41 32.47 46.79
CA PHE A 451 1.64 31.68 46.63
C PHE A 451 2.76 32.49 45.96
N ILE A 452 2.43 33.31 44.95
CA ILE A 452 3.41 34.19 44.28
C ILE A 452 3.88 35.31 45.20
N TYR A 453 2.98 35.92 45.98
CA TYR A 453 3.38 36.93 46.97
C TYR A 453 4.32 36.35 48.03
N LYS A 454 4.04 35.14 48.53
CA LYS A 454 4.94 34.44 49.45
C LYS A 454 6.30 34.16 48.81
N LEU A 455 6.35 33.72 47.54
CA LEU A 455 7.62 33.50 46.85
C LEU A 455 8.39 34.80 46.60
N LYS A 456 7.71 35.91 46.30
CA LYS A 456 8.35 37.24 46.19
C LYS A 456 8.94 37.68 47.53
N GLN A 457 8.21 37.49 48.61
CA GLN A 457 8.69 37.76 49.96
C GLN A 457 9.92 36.88 50.29
N ILE A 458 9.87 35.59 49.94
CA ILE A 458 11.01 34.67 50.10
C ILE A 458 12.22 35.12 49.27
N LYS A 459 12.01 35.61 48.03
CA LYS A 459 13.05 36.17 47.16
C LYS A 459 13.74 37.35 47.83
N ASP A 460 12.96 38.31 48.32
CA ASP A 460 13.45 39.55 48.93
C ASP A 460 14.17 39.25 50.26
N GLU A 461 13.61 38.36 51.08
CA GLU A 461 14.20 37.96 52.39
C GLU A 461 15.45 37.08 52.26
N ALA A 462 15.60 36.34 51.15
CA ALA A 462 16.78 35.55 50.82
C ALA A 462 17.86 36.34 50.05
N GLY A 463 17.62 37.62 49.75
CA GLY A 463 18.55 38.45 48.97
C GLY A 463 18.70 38.00 47.51
N LEU A 464 17.68 37.32 46.97
CA LEU A 464 17.64 36.89 45.58
C LEU A 464 17.22 38.05 44.67
N GLU A 465 17.89 38.18 43.55
CA GLU A 465 17.56 39.24 42.60
C GLU A 465 16.38 38.82 41.71
N ARG A 466 16.26 37.53 41.36
CA ARG A 466 15.27 37.08 40.37
C ARG A 466 14.70 35.68 40.64
N LEU A 467 13.42 35.49 40.33
CA LEU A 467 12.70 34.20 40.30
C LEU A 467 12.29 33.86 38.87
N ILE A 468 12.52 32.62 38.43
CA ILE A 468 12.12 32.17 37.10
C ILE A 468 11.29 30.88 37.22
N PHE A 469 10.06 30.93 36.69
CA PHE A 469 9.10 29.83 36.74
C PHE A 469 8.97 29.15 35.38
N ILE A 470 9.15 27.83 35.31
CA ILE A 470 9.04 27.06 34.06
C ILE A 470 7.88 26.06 34.13
N HIS A 471 7.09 25.99 33.05
CA HIS A 471 5.90 25.13 32.91
C HIS A 471 4.75 25.44 33.87
N ALA A 472 4.53 26.73 34.16
CA ALA A 472 3.33 27.19 34.84
C ALA A 472 2.10 27.07 33.91
N TYR A 473 1.04 26.39 34.33
CA TYR A 473 -0.22 26.25 33.59
C TYR A 473 -1.31 27.11 34.26
N ASN A 474 -2.25 27.65 33.48
CA ASN A 474 -3.38 28.47 33.97
C ASN A 474 -2.96 29.60 34.93
N ILE A 475 -2.07 30.48 34.47
CA ILE A 475 -1.68 31.68 35.20
C ILE A 475 -2.82 32.71 35.08
N PRO A 476 -3.46 33.14 36.19
CA PRO A 476 -4.46 34.20 36.16
C PRO A 476 -3.92 35.48 35.51
N SER A 477 -4.73 36.18 34.71
CA SER A 477 -4.34 37.41 34.00
C SER A 477 -3.83 38.52 34.93
N GLU A 478 -4.36 38.56 36.16
CA GLU A 478 -3.92 39.46 37.23
C GLU A 478 -2.48 39.20 37.69
N ILE A 479 -1.98 37.97 37.55
CA ILE A 479 -0.60 37.59 37.89
C ILE A 479 0.35 37.96 36.75
N LEU A 480 -0.11 37.90 35.50
CA LEU A 480 0.67 38.36 34.34
C LEU A 480 0.90 39.88 34.40
N MET A 481 -0.05 40.66 34.92
CA MET A 481 0.13 42.11 35.13
C MET A 481 1.16 42.46 36.22
N LEU A 482 1.42 41.55 37.19
CA LEU A 482 2.50 41.74 38.17
C LEU A 482 3.90 41.63 37.55
N THR A 483 4.02 41.06 36.35
CA THR A 483 5.29 40.94 35.62
C THR A 483 5.64 42.18 34.78
N SER A 484 4.65 42.99 34.41
CA SER A 484 4.88 44.13 33.50
C SER A 484 5.41 45.39 34.18
N GLU A 485 5.34 45.50 35.51
CA GLU A 485 5.61 46.78 36.20
C GLU A 485 6.94 46.88 36.96
N ASN A 486 7.75 45.81 37.12
CA ASN A 486 9.18 45.90 37.58
C ASN A 486 9.90 44.54 37.76
N SER A 487 9.51 43.46 37.08
CA SER A 487 9.50 42.18 37.80
C SER A 487 10.82 41.41 37.88
N ASP A 488 11.34 41.32 39.10
CA ASP A 488 12.21 40.27 39.63
C ASP A 488 11.62 38.84 39.56
N ILE A 489 10.57 38.62 38.76
CA ILE A 489 9.82 37.37 38.63
C ILE A 489 9.44 37.15 37.16
N ASP A 490 9.87 36.05 36.55
CA ASP A 490 9.54 35.67 35.18
C ASP A 490 8.74 34.36 35.11
N PHE A 491 7.79 34.27 34.18
CA PHE A 491 7.03 33.04 33.91
C PHE A 491 7.22 32.55 32.47
N ILE A 492 7.60 31.29 32.34
CA ILE A 492 7.79 30.55 31.09
C ILE A 492 6.65 29.52 31.01
N SER A 493 5.54 29.87 30.34
CA SER A 493 4.37 28.99 30.14
C SER A 493 4.17 28.60 28.67
N ARG A 494 3.59 27.42 28.40
CA ARG A 494 3.33 26.92 27.03
C ARG A 494 2.37 27.82 26.22
N ASN A 495 1.42 28.48 26.88
CA ASN A 495 0.43 29.34 26.21
C ASN A 495 0.83 30.84 26.21
N GLY A 496 1.66 31.28 27.15
CA GLY A 496 2.14 32.67 27.23
C GLY A 496 3.10 33.06 26.12
N TYR A 497 3.78 32.10 25.47
CA TYR A 497 4.65 32.40 24.33
C TYR A 497 3.89 32.91 23.11
N GLN A 498 2.61 32.57 22.92
CA GLN A 498 1.81 33.18 21.84
C GLN A 498 1.52 34.66 22.13
N GLN A 499 1.28 35.04 23.38
CA GLN A 499 1.00 36.43 23.74
C GLN A 499 2.27 37.29 23.78
N ILE A 500 3.37 36.79 24.37
CA ILE A 500 4.65 37.51 24.43
C ILE A 500 5.21 37.77 23.02
N PHE A 501 5.13 36.79 22.10
CA PHE A 501 5.49 37.02 20.70
C PHE A 501 4.57 38.02 20.00
N SER A 502 3.25 38.00 20.29
CA SER A 502 2.32 38.95 19.67
C SER A 502 2.53 40.40 20.12
N SER A 503 2.86 40.63 21.40
CA SER A 503 3.19 41.96 21.92
C SER A 503 4.56 42.45 21.42
N TYR A 504 5.54 41.55 21.26
CA TYR A 504 6.85 41.92 20.73
C TYR A 504 6.77 42.30 19.24
N ILE A 505 6.05 41.52 18.43
CA ILE A 505 5.81 41.81 16.99
C ILE A 505 5.06 43.13 16.78
N LEU A 506 4.13 43.49 17.67
CA LEU A 506 3.42 44.77 17.61
C LEU A 506 4.31 45.96 18.02
N SER A 507 5.23 45.77 18.98
CA SER A 507 6.19 46.81 19.38
C SER A 507 7.32 47.05 18.37
N THR A 508 7.70 46.02 17.60
CA THR A 508 8.74 46.13 16.56
C THR A 508 8.21 46.65 15.21
N LYS A 509 6.88 46.70 15.02
CA LYS A 509 6.26 47.25 13.80
C LYS A 509 5.97 48.76 13.84
N SER A 510 6.30 49.45 14.94
CA SER A 510 6.17 50.91 15.02
C SER A 510 7.49 51.67 14.89
N ASN A 511 8.59 50.99 14.57
CA ASN A 511 9.88 51.61 14.25
C ASN A 511 10.55 50.84 13.10
N GLU A 512 9.95 50.90 11.92
CA GLU A 512 10.62 50.81 10.61
C GLU A 512 9.71 51.44 9.54
#